data_AF-A0A1X7TN52-F1
#
_entry.id   AF-A0A1X7TN52-F1
#
_cell.length_a   1.000
_cell.length_b   1.000
_cell.length_c   1.000
_cell.angle_alpha   90.00
_cell.angle_beta   90.00
_cell.angle_gamma   90.00
#
_symmetry.space_group_name_H-M   'P 1'
#
loop_
_entity.id
_entity.type
_entity.pdbx_description
1 polymer ?
#
loop_
_entity_poly.entity_id
_entity_poly.type
_entity_poly.pdbx_seq_one_letter_code
_entity_poly.pdbx_strand_id
1 'polypeptide(L)'
;MEKIVKAIEATGILAQVKSFDYIVSLVIYKKTMGVSAKLSDLLQKESLDLGSAAGLIQGTTDKFEMMRREDQLDLLWQEVTALSNHLDISQTAIRLARQRRPPAFISNCFLTKETPVATDLPVSETSTSYKQNVYFPNLDVIISEMKERFSDLNISLLKSIDSLNPSSKKFLSIELLSPLEM
;
A
#
# COMPACT_ATOMS: atom_id res chain seq x y z
N MET A 1 -39.33 -8.86 0.59
CA MET A 1 -38.08 -9.54 0.96
C MET A 1 -36.86 -8.75 0.48
N GLU A 2 -36.76 -8.42 -0.82
CA GLU A 2 -35.65 -7.62 -1.39
C GLU A 2 -35.39 -6.27 -0.70
N LYS A 3 -36.43 -5.49 -0.38
CA LYS A 3 -36.28 -4.19 0.33
C LYS A 3 -35.65 -4.33 1.72
N ILE A 4 -35.91 -5.44 2.42
CA ILE A 4 -35.35 -5.70 3.75
C ILE A 4 -33.87 -6.06 3.64
N VAL A 5 -33.50 -6.88 2.66
CA VAL A 5 -32.10 -7.24 2.38
C VAL A 5 -31.28 -5.98 2.06
N LYS A 6 -31.80 -5.10 1.18
CA LYS A 6 -31.16 -3.82 0.85
C LYS A 6 -30.99 -2.91 2.07
N ALA A 7 -31.97 -2.87 2.97
CA ALA A 7 -31.89 -2.08 4.20
C ALA A 7 -30.81 -2.61 5.16
N ILE A 8 -30.70 -3.95 5.29
CA ILE A 8 -29.67 -4.59 6.11
C ILE A 8 -28.27 -4.31 5.54
N GLU A 9 -28.10 -4.47 4.23
CA GLU A 9 -26.83 -4.21 3.54
C GLU A 9 -26.39 -2.75 3.69
N ALA A 10 -27.30 -1.79 3.43
CA ALA A 10 -27.01 -0.37 3.60
C ALA A 10 -26.63 -0.02 5.04
N THR A 11 -27.27 -0.65 6.02
CA THR A 11 -26.93 -0.47 7.45
C THR A 11 -25.53 -1.01 7.76
N GLY A 12 -25.17 -2.16 7.18
CA GLY A 12 -23.83 -2.74 7.31
C GLY A 12 -22.74 -1.85 6.73
N ILE A 13 -22.96 -1.32 5.52
CA ILE A 13 -22.04 -0.37 4.88
C ILE A 13 -21.89 0.89 5.72
N LEU A 14 -23.01 1.47 6.19
CA LEU A 14 -22.99 2.66 7.03
C LEU A 14 -22.18 2.44 8.32
N ALA A 15 -22.32 1.27 8.95
CA ALA A 15 -21.54 0.92 10.14
C ALA A 15 -20.03 0.82 9.83
N GLN A 16 -19.66 0.27 8.67
CA GLN A 16 -18.26 0.20 8.24
C GLN A 16 -17.68 1.58 7.94
N VAL A 17 -18.41 2.43 7.21
CA VAL A 17 -17.98 3.81 6.88
C VAL A 17 -17.82 4.66 8.15
N LYS A 18 -18.65 4.42 9.17
CA LYS A 18 -18.54 5.08 10.48
C LYS A 18 -17.54 4.42 11.44
N SER A 19 -16.76 3.44 10.98
CA SER A 19 -15.72 2.83 11.82
C SER A 19 -14.45 3.68 11.84
N PHE A 20 -13.72 3.61 12.95
CA PHE A 20 -12.43 4.27 13.07
C PHE A 20 -11.39 3.70 12.07
N ASP A 21 -11.43 2.38 11.83
CA ASP A 21 -10.63 1.70 10.80
C ASP A 21 -10.78 2.35 9.43
N TYR A 22 -12.03 2.67 9.06
CA TYR A 22 -12.33 3.33 7.79
C TYR A 22 -11.73 4.74 7.71
N ILE A 23 -11.83 5.54 8.78
CA ILE A 23 -11.23 6.89 8.82
C ILE A 23 -9.71 6.82 8.64
N VAL A 24 -9.04 5.94 9.40
CA VAL A 24 -7.59 5.77 9.30
C VAL A 24 -7.20 5.40 7.86
N SER A 25 -7.89 4.39 7.31
CA SER A 25 -7.65 3.92 5.94
C SER A 25 -7.88 5.04 4.92
N LEU A 26 -8.98 5.79 5.06
CA LEU A 26 -9.33 6.90 4.19
C LEU A 26 -8.25 7.98 4.17
N VAL A 27 -7.73 8.38 5.33
CA VAL A 27 -6.67 9.38 5.44
C VAL A 27 -5.38 8.88 4.80
N ILE A 28 -5.00 7.62 5.07
CA ILE A 28 -3.80 7.01 4.47
C ILE A 28 -3.93 6.99 2.94
N TYR A 29 -5.04 6.45 2.41
CA TYR A 29 -5.27 6.37 0.97
C TYR A 29 -5.33 7.74 0.31
N LYS A 30 -6.02 8.71 0.91
CA LYS A 30 -6.06 10.09 0.41
C LYS A 30 -4.65 10.66 0.23
N LYS A 31 -3.75 10.44 1.21
CA LYS A 31 -2.37 10.94 1.11
C LYS A 31 -1.56 10.16 0.09
N THR A 32 -1.61 8.84 0.11
CA THR A 32 -0.78 8.01 -0.79
C THR A 32 -1.21 8.17 -2.24
N MET A 33 -2.51 8.11 -2.53
CA MET A 33 -3.06 8.34 -3.87
C MET A 33 -2.85 9.79 -4.32
N GLY A 34 -2.95 10.76 -3.41
CA GLY A 34 -2.67 12.15 -3.73
C GLY A 34 -1.23 12.38 -4.22
N VAL A 35 -0.26 11.66 -3.63
CA VAL A 35 1.15 11.70 -4.07
C VAL A 35 1.33 11.02 -5.43
N SER A 36 0.69 9.87 -5.67
CA SER A 36 0.83 9.14 -6.94
C SER A 36 0.00 9.71 -8.10
N ALA A 37 -0.99 10.56 -7.84
CA ALA A 37 -1.93 11.07 -8.85
C ALA A 37 -1.22 11.70 -10.06
N LYS A 38 -0.30 12.65 -9.83
CA LYS A 38 0.41 13.32 -10.93
C LYS A 38 1.28 12.38 -11.73
N LEU A 39 1.91 11.40 -11.07
CA LEU A 39 2.70 10.38 -11.74
C LEU A 39 1.82 9.48 -12.62
N SER A 40 0.67 9.06 -12.08
CA SER A 40 -0.32 8.28 -12.81
C SER A 40 -0.79 9.01 -14.06
N ASP A 41 -1.17 10.29 -13.92
CA ASP A 41 -1.61 11.12 -15.04
C ASP A 41 -0.50 11.29 -16.09
N LEU A 42 0.75 11.48 -15.66
CA LEU A 42 1.88 11.62 -16.56
C LEU A 42 2.13 10.34 -17.36
N LEU A 43 2.19 9.19 -16.69
CA LEU A 43 2.49 7.90 -17.31
C LEU A 43 1.41 7.43 -18.29
N GLN A 44 0.20 7.96 -18.18
CA GLN A 44 -0.94 7.62 -19.06
C GLN A 44 -1.11 8.58 -20.24
N LYS A 45 -0.25 9.59 -20.40
CA LYS A 45 -0.32 10.50 -21.56
C LYS A 45 0.08 9.78 -22.85
N GLU A 46 -0.58 10.12 -23.95
CA GLU A 46 -0.28 9.61 -25.30
C GLU A 46 1.16 9.93 -25.72
N SER A 47 1.62 11.15 -25.44
CA SER A 47 3.01 11.57 -25.61
C SER A 47 3.69 11.77 -24.26
N LEU A 48 4.71 10.96 -23.98
CA LEU A 48 5.44 11.00 -22.71
C LEU A 48 6.85 11.58 -22.93
N ASP A 49 7.18 12.65 -22.20
CA ASP A 49 8.58 13.08 -22.06
C ASP A 49 9.28 12.20 -21.01
N LEU A 50 10.25 11.40 -21.48
CA LEU A 50 10.97 10.45 -20.63
C LEU A 50 11.81 11.15 -19.55
N GLY A 51 12.33 12.36 -19.81
CA GLY A 51 13.09 13.12 -18.83
C GLY A 51 12.22 13.54 -17.64
N SER A 52 11.08 14.17 -17.95
CA SER A 52 10.07 14.51 -16.94
C SER A 52 9.51 13.28 -16.22
N ALA A 53 9.30 12.17 -16.92
CA ALA A 53 8.83 10.93 -16.33
C ALA A 53 9.82 10.35 -15.31
N ALA A 54 11.10 10.24 -15.67
CA ALA A 54 12.14 9.76 -14.77
C ALA A 54 12.25 10.64 -13.52
N GLY A 55 12.26 11.97 -13.69
CA GLY A 55 12.29 12.90 -12.57
C GLY A 55 11.06 12.77 -11.65
N LEU A 56 9.87 12.60 -12.22
CA LEU A 56 8.64 12.47 -11.43
C LEU A 56 8.54 11.11 -10.72
N ILE A 57 9.01 10.03 -11.33
CA ILE A 57 9.13 8.72 -10.68
C ILE A 57 10.03 8.83 -9.45
N GLN A 58 11.24 9.39 -9.62
CA GLN A 58 12.18 9.55 -8.50
C GLN A 58 11.58 10.43 -7.40
N GLY A 59 11.06 11.60 -7.75
CA GLY A 59 10.47 12.52 -6.76
C GLY A 59 9.24 11.94 -6.04
N THR A 60 8.46 11.08 -6.72
CA THR A 60 7.34 10.37 -6.09
C THR A 60 7.84 9.32 -5.09
N THR A 61 8.87 8.55 -5.46
CA THR A 61 9.51 7.58 -4.57
C THR A 61 10.11 8.26 -3.34
N ASP A 62 10.88 9.34 -3.54
CA ASP A 62 11.48 10.13 -2.45
C ASP A 62 10.40 10.69 -1.50
N LYS A 63 9.26 11.11 -2.06
CA LYS A 63 8.13 11.62 -1.28
C LYS A 63 7.52 10.51 -0.40
N PHE A 64 7.39 9.29 -0.91
CA PHE A 64 6.92 8.16 -0.11
C PHE A 64 7.90 7.78 0.99
N GLU A 65 9.21 7.78 0.70
CA GLU A 65 10.25 7.56 1.72
C GLU A 65 10.22 8.64 2.81
N MET A 66 10.00 9.89 2.42
CA MET A 66 9.82 10.99 3.37
C MET A 66 8.57 10.82 4.23
N MET A 67 7.45 10.37 3.65
CA MET A 67 6.22 10.08 4.39
C MET A 67 6.41 8.94 5.41
N ARG A 68 7.33 8.01 5.14
CA ARG A 68 7.69 6.91 6.03
C ARG A 68 8.46 7.34 7.29
N ARG A 69 8.82 8.62 7.44
CA ARG A 69 9.49 9.12 8.65
C ARG A 69 8.47 9.38 9.77
N GLU A 70 8.92 9.23 11.01
CA GLU A 70 8.08 9.40 12.22
C GLU A 70 7.44 10.80 12.34
N ASP A 71 8.12 11.85 11.85
CA ASP A 71 7.59 13.23 11.87
C ASP A 71 6.30 13.39 11.04
N GLN A 72 6.25 12.73 9.88
CA GLN A 72 5.09 12.80 8.99
C GLN A 72 3.90 11.99 9.51
N LEU A 73 4.19 10.99 10.32
CA LEU A 73 3.19 10.14 10.94
C LEU A 73 2.39 10.88 12.01
N ASP A 74 3.04 11.72 12.83
CA ASP A 74 2.33 12.50 13.84
C ASP A 74 1.36 13.50 13.20
N LEU A 75 1.74 14.12 12.08
CA LEU A 75 0.84 14.98 11.29
C LEU A 75 -0.35 14.21 10.72
N LEU A 76 -0.13 12.97 10.26
CA LEU A 76 -1.20 12.10 9.81
C LEU A 76 -2.14 11.72 10.95
N TRP A 77 -1.59 11.38 12.11
CA TRP A 77 -2.38 10.99 13.27
C TRP A 77 -3.20 12.15 13.83
N GLN A 78 -2.68 13.38 13.78
CA GLN A 78 -3.43 14.60 14.09
C GLN A 78 -4.64 14.78 13.16
N GLU A 79 -4.47 14.56 11.85
CA GLU A 79 -5.58 14.62 10.87
C GLU A 79 -6.65 13.54 11.15
N VAL A 80 -6.23 12.30 11.43
CA VAL A 80 -7.13 11.20 11.81
C VAL A 80 -7.92 11.56 13.07
N THR A 81 -7.24 12.05 14.10
CA THR A 81 -7.86 12.41 15.38
C THR A 81 -8.85 13.56 15.21
N ALA A 82 -8.48 14.59 14.45
CA ALA A 82 -9.35 15.72 14.16
C ALA A 82 -10.62 15.28 13.39
N LEU A 83 -10.48 14.41 12.39
CA LEU A 83 -11.62 13.87 11.64
C LEU A 83 -12.51 12.98 12.50
N SER A 84 -11.91 12.12 13.34
CA SER A 84 -12.65 11.25 14.26
C SER A 84 -13.50 12.06 15.24
N ASN A 85 -12.93 13.13 15.80
CA ASN A 85 -13.63 14.02 16.71
C ASN A 85 -14.73 14.81 16.01
N HIS A 86 -14.48 15.28 14.79
CA HIS A 86 -15.49 16.01 14.00
C HIS A 86 -16.71 15.15 13.64
N LEU A 87 -16.50 13.84 13.45
CA LEU A 87 -17.55 12.89 13.08
C LEU A 87 -18.16 12.14 14.27
N ASP A 88 -17.73 12.45 15.50
CA ASP A 88 -18.13 11.78 16.74
C ASP A 88 -17.94 10.25 16.69
N ILE A 89 -16.80 9.82 16.14
CA ILE A 89 -16.43 8.40 16.04
C ILE A 89 -15.39 8.11 17.12
N SER A 90 -15.65 7.09 17.95
CA SER A 90 -14.73 6.69 19.03
C SER A 90 -13.49 5.99 18.48
N GLN A 91 -12.32 6.40 18.97
CA GLN A 91 -11.06 5.73 18.65
C GLN A 91 -11.10 4.30 19.17
N THR A 92 -10.82 3.34 18.31
CA THR A 92 -10.84 1.91 18.63
C THR A 92 -9.51 1.31 18.22
N ALA A 93 -8.93 0.42 19.03
CA ALA A 93 -7.73 -0.32 18.63
C ALA A 93 -8.02 -1.26 17.44
N ILE A 94 -7.00 -1.53 16.62
CA ILE A 94 -7.12 -2.49 15.52
C ILE A 94 -7.64 -3.83 16.04
N ARG A 95 -8.67 -4.34 15.38
CA ARG A 95 -9.13 -5.72 15.56
C ARG A 95 -8.25 -6.63 14.70
N LEU A 96 -7.14 -7.11 15.27
CA LEU A 96 -6.35 -8.16 14.61
C LEU A 96 -7.22 -9.41 14.46
N ALA A 97 -7.05 -10.11 13.34
CA ALA A 97 -7.79 -11.34 13.06
C ALA A 97 -7.65 -12.31 14.25
N ARG A 98 -8.78 -12.81 14.74
CA ARG A 98 -8.82 -13.72 15.89
C ARG A 98 -7.90 -14.91 15.60
N GLN A 99 -6.87 -15.08 16.41
CA GLN A 99 -5.98 -16.23 16.29
C GLN A 99 -6.80 -17.51 16.48
N ARG A 100 -6.75 -18.39 15.48
CA ARG A 100 -7.32 -19.73 15.60
C ARG A 100 -6.44 -20.47 16.59
N ARG A 101 -6.97 -20.72 17.80
CA ARG A 101 -6.29 -21.62 18.74
C ARG A 101 -6.12 -22.97 18.03
N PRO A 102 -4.90 -23.54 17.99
CA PRO A 102 -4.75 -24.89 17.48
C PRO A 102 -5.63 -25.83 18.33
N PRO A 103 -6.24 -26.85 17.71
CA PRO A 103 -6.98 -27.87 18.44
C PRO A 103 -6.13 -28.45 19.58
N ALA A 104 -6.74 -28.71 20.74
CA ALA A 104 -6.04 -29.14 21.96
C ALA A 104 -5.16 -30.40 21.75
N PHE A 105 -5.47 -31.24 20.77
CA PHE A 105 -4.69 -32.45 20.46
C PHE A 105 -3.32 -32.16 19.81
N ILE A 106 -3.13 -30.98 19.20
CA ILE A 106 -1.87 -30.59 18.54
C ILE A 106 -0.88 -29.97 19.55
N SER A 107 -1.33 -29.66 20.78
CA SER A 107 -0.52 -29.01 21.83
C SER A 107 0.74 -29.80 22.24
N ASN A 108 0.76 -31.12 21.99
CA ASN A 108 1.88 -32.01 22.33
C ASN A 108 2.74 -32.40 21.10
N CYS A 109 2.48 -31.85 19.92
CA CYS A 109 3.32 -32.10 18.75
C CYS A 109 4.49 -31.11 18.70
N PHE A 110 5.70 -31.62 18.48
CA PHE A 110 6.88 -30.81 18.19
C PHE A 110 6.71 -30.11 16.83
N LEU A 111 6.36 -28.83 16.85
CA LEU A 111 6.29 -28.00 15.65
C LEU A 111 7.69 -27.51 15.30
N THR A 112 8.24 -27.94 14.16
CA THR A 112 9.60 -27.60 13.69
C THR A 112 9.69 -26.26 12.96
N LYS A 113 8.59 -25.53 12.86
CA LYS A 113 8.53 -24.20 12.24
C LYS A 113 7.70 -23.26 13.10
N GLU A 114 8.38 -22.50 13.94
CA GLU A 114 7.79 -21.35 14.61
C GLU A 114 7.59 -20.25 13.57
N THR A 115 6.34 -20.02 13.17
CA THR A 115 5.95 -18.70 12.67
C THR A 115 5.93 -17.78 13.89
N PRO A 116 6.37 -16.51 13.79
CA PRO A 116 6.43 -15.63 14.94
C PRO A 116 5.05 -15.54 15.57
N VAL A 117 4.92 -16.15 16.75
CA VAL A 117 3.77 -15.98 17.63
C VAL A 117 3.84 -14.52 18.06
N ALA A 118 2.90 -13.72 17.57
CA ALA A 118 2.63 -12.43 18.21
C ALA A 118 2.15 -12.78 19.63
N THR A 119 3.07 -12.72 20.58
CA THR A 119 2.79 -12.66 22.01
C THR A 119 1.72 -11.59 22.21
N ASP A 120 0.85 -11.79 23.21
CA ASP A 120 -0.11 -10.78 23.69
C ASP A 120 0.67 -9.49 23.99
N LEU A 121 0.81 -8.66 22.96
CA LEU A 121 1.41 -7.34 23.08
C LEU A 121 0.46 -6.58 23.99
N PRO A 122 0.96 -6.00 25.09
CA PRO A 122 0.13 -5.16 25.95
C PRO A 122 -0.56 -4.14 25.06
N VAL A 123 -1.87 -3.94 25.27
CA VAL A 123 -2.73 -3.02 24.50
C VAL A 123 -1.92 -1.78 24.16
N SER A 124 -1.34 -1.77 22.97
CA SER A 124 -0.52 -0.64 22.54
C SER A 124 -1.50 0.51 22.35
N GLU A 125 -1.05 1.74 22.62
CA GLU A 125 -1.87 2.91 22.32
C GLU A 125 -2.46 2.76 20.92
N THR A 126 -3.75 3.07 20.76
CA THR A 126 -4.49 2.86 19.51
C THR A 126 -3.68 3.37 18.31
N SER A 127 -3.03 4.52 18.47
CA SER A 127 -2.08 5.08 17.51
C SER A 127 -0.99 4.08 17.10
N THR A 128 -0.18 3.60 18.02
CA THR A 128 0.96 2.70 17.77
C THR A 128 0.55 1.42 17.05
N SER A 129 -0.63 0.89 17.33
CA SER A 129 -1.16 -0.28 16.64
C SER A 129 -1.40 -0.01 15.15
N TYR A 130 -2.07 1.09 14.77
CA TYR A 130 -2.23 1.47 13.36
C TYR A 130 -0.91 1.86 12.70
N LYS A 131 -0.01 2.52 13.44
CA LYS A 131 1.32 2.88 12.95
C LYS A 131 2.06 1.63 12.45
N GLN A 132 2.17 0.61 13.30
CA GLN A 132 2.94 -0.61 13.03
C GLN A 132 2.27 -1.57 12.07
N ASN A 133 0.95 -1.72 12.13
CA ASN A 133 0.23 -2.77 11.39
C ASN A 133 -0.39 -2.28 10.09
N VAL A 134 -0.55 -0.96 9.90
CA VAL A 134 -1.22 -0.41 8.72
C VAL A 134 -0.32 0.61 8.04
N TYR A 135 0.05 1.70 8.71
CA TYR A 135 0.71 2.82 8.03
C TYR A 135 2.06 2.45 7.41
N PHE A 136 3.02 1.95 8.22
CA PHE A 136 4.34 1.60 7.72
C PHE A 136 4.30 0.44 6.71
N PRO A 137 3.60 -0.67 6.96
CA PRO A 137 3.52 -1.75 5.98
C PRO A 137 2.96 -1.29 4.62
N ASN A 138 1.94 -0.41 4.60
CA ASN A 138 1.40 0.11 3.34
C ASN A 138 2.44 0.94 2.58
N LEU A 139 3.18 1.83 3.27
CA LEU A 139 4.23 2.61 2.64
C LEU A 139 5.41 1.74 2.18
N ASP A 140 5.79 0.74 2.98
CA ASP A 140 6.90 -0.16 2.65
C ASP A 140 6.62 -0.94 1.37
N VAL A 141 5.39 -1.44 1.20
CA VAL A 141 4.95 -2.09 -0.04
C VAL A 141 5.02 -1.10 -1.20
N ILE A 142 4.43 0.09 -1.07
CA ILE A 142 4.44 1.09 -2.16
C ILE A 142 5.88 1.45 -2.58
N ILE A 143 6.77 1.69 -1.61
CA ILE A 143 8.17 2.04 -1.86
C ILE A 143 8.89 0.87 -2.55
N SER A 144 8.70 -0.36 -2.06
CA SER A 144 9.30 -1.56 -2.64
C SER A 144 8.88 -1.74 -4.10
N GLU A 145 7.58 -1.67 -4.36
CA GLU A 145 7.01 -1.80 -5.71
C GLU A 145 7.51 -0.70 -6.66
N MET A 146 7.58 0.55 -6.18
CA MET A 146 8.12 1.67 -6.97
C MET A 146 9.59 1.43 -7.36
N LYS A 147 10.41 0.98 -6.42
CA LYS A 147 11.83 0.70 -6.67
C LYS A 147 12.03 -0.50 -7.59
N GLU A 148 11.26 -1.55 -7.39
CA GLU A 148 11.33 -2.74 -8.23
C GLU A 148 10.88 -2.44 -9.66
N ARG A 149 9.68 -1.85 -9.83
CA ARG A 149 9.07 -1.58 -11.14
C ARG A 149 9.91 -0.66 -12.01
N PHE A 150 10.56 0.34 -11.40
CA PHE A 150 11.40 1.31 -12.11
C PHE A 150 12.90 1.08 -11.88
N SER A 151 13.29 -0.15 -11.52
CA SER A 151 14.70 -0.55 -11.44
C SER A 151 15.37 -0.50 -12.82
N ASP A 152 16.68 -0.30 -12.84
CA ASP A 152 17.46 -0.27 -14.08
C ASP A 152 17.30 -1.55 -14.90
N LEU A 153 17.21 -2.70 -14.22
CA LEU A 153 16.96 -3.99 -14.85
C LEU A 153 15.60 -4.03 -15.55
N ASN A 154 14.52 -3.65 -14.86
CA ASN A 154 13.17 -3.67 -15.43
C ASN A 154 13.02 -2.64 -16.55
N ILE A 155 13.65 -1.47 -16.44
CA ILE A 155 13.71 -0.49 -17.52
C ILE A 155 14.47 -1.05 -18.72
N SER A 156 15.58 -1.77 -18.49
CA SER A 156 16.35 -2.42 -19.56
C SER A 156 15.52 -3.49 -20.28
N LEU A 157 14.83 -4.36 -19.52
CA LEU A 157 13.92 -5.37 -20.07
C LEU A 157 12.79 -4.75 -20.88
N LEU A 158 12.19 -3.66 -20.42
CA LEU A 158 11.16 -2.94 -21.18
C LEU A 158 11.70 -2.39 -22.51
N LYS A 159 12.94 -1.88 -22.52
CA LYS A 159 13.60 -1.44 -23.77
C LYS A 159 13.87 -2.61 -24.71
N SER A 160 14.24 -3.78 -24.18
CA SER A 160 14.39 -5.01 -24.97
C SER A 160 13.07 -5.47 -25.57
N ILE A 161 11.97 -5.39 -24.81
CA ILE A 161 10.65 -5.75 -25.31
C ILE A 161 10.21 -4.78 -26.41
N ASP A 162 10.45 -3.47 -26.26
CA ASP A 162 10.17 -2.49 -27.32
C ASP A 162 11.00 -2.74 -28.58
N SER A 163 12.26 -3.18 -28.45
CA SER A 163 13.09 -3.55 -29.61
C SER A 163 12.63 -4.83 -30.32
N LEU A 164 11.70 -5.60 -29.74
CA LEU A 164 11.04 -6.73 -30.40
C LEU A 164 9.73 -6.35 -31.09
N ASN A 165 9.29 -5.09 -30.96
CA ASN A 165 8.12 -4.59 -31.69
C ASN A 165 8.51 -4.22 -33.13
N PRO A 166 7.91 -4.84 -34.17
CA PRO A 166 8.19 -4.51 -35.57
C PRO A 166 7.93 -3.05 -35.94
N SER A 167 7.07 -2.36 -35.17
CA SER A 167 6.76 -0.95 -35.37
C SER A 167 7.78 -0.01 -34.71
N SER A 168 8.67 -0.52 -33.85
CA SER A 168 9.70 0.28 -33.18
C SER A 168 10.84 0.61 -34.14
N LYS A 169 11.35 1.84 -34.05
CA LYS A 169 12.53 2.28 -34.81
C LYS A 169 13.79 1.48 -34.48
N LYS A 170 13.80 0.80 -33.32
CA LYS A 170 14.92 0.01 -32.82
C LYS A 170 14.70 -1.50 -33.00
N PHE A 171 13.79 -1.90 -33.89
CA PHE A 171 13.47 -3.31 -34.10
C PHE A 171 14.72 -4.16 -34.35
N LEU A 172 14.89 -5.23 -33.58
CA LEU A 172 16.02 -6.18 -33.60
C LEU A 172 17.40 -5.54 -33.37
N SER A 173 17.48 -4.45 -32.60
CA SER A 173 18.76 -3.90 -32.14
C SER A 173 19.42 -4.86 -31.15
N ILE A 174 20.48 -5.54 -31.57
CA ILE A 174 21.21 -6.56 -30.78
C ILE A 174 21.67 -6.01 -29.43
N GLU A 175 22.14 -4.76 -29.39
CA GLU A 175 22.58 -4.09 -28.16
C GLU A 175 21.51 -4.08 -27.05
N LEU A 176 20.24 -3.96 -27.45
CA LEU A 176 19.11 -3.91 -26.53
C LEU A 176 18.59 -5.29 -26.16
N LEU A 177 19.06 -6.38 -26.78
CA LEU A 177 18.62 -7.74 -26.50
C LEU A 177 19.45 -8.42 -25.41
N SER A 178 20.61 -7.87 -25.04
CA SER A 178 21.49 -8.41 -24.00
C SER A 178 20.80 -8.78 -22.67
N PRO A 179 19.76 -8.07 -22.18
CA PRO A 179 19.06 -8.45 -20.95
C PRO A 179 18.22 -9.74 -21.07
N LEU A 180 17.91 -10.19 -22.28
CA LEU A 180 17.08 -11.37 -22.57
C LEU A 180 17.91 -12.66 -22.79
N GLU A 181 19.23 -12.54 -22.89
CA GLU A 181 20.16 -13.67 -23.12
C GLU A 181 20.50 -14.44 -21.82
N MET A 182 19.75 -14.20 -20.73
CA MET A 182 19.90 -14.89 -19.44
C MET A 182 19.38 -16.33 -19.48
#